data_AF-A0A957HQQ0-F1
#
_entry.id   AF-A0A957HQQ0-F1
#
_cell.length_a   1.000
_cell.length_b   1.000
_cell.length_c   1.000
_cell.angle_alpha   90.00
_cell.angle_beta   90.00
_cell.angle_gamma   90.00
#
_symmetry.space_group_name_H-M   'P 1'
#
loop_
_entity.id
_entity.type
_entity.pdbx_description
1 polymer ?
#
loop_
_entity_poly.entity_id
_entity_poly.type
_entity_poly.pdbx_seq_one_letter_code
_entity_poly.pdbx_strand_id
1 'polypeptide(L)'
;FAVPGGGGTPDDSDIYSWDGTFFSRIFDASASGLPGNADIDAMKVVDADTFYMSFTLDGGLSITGIVDPVDDEDIVLYDAGTWSLYFDATEAGFGTNNGEDVDAFEILPDGSLLLSALGIFNTDPEFPSNMQDEDIVQCIPAGPAPITSCTAFNVYFDGSDAGFGDSNGEDINGVSVSNGTIYLSTVNGFSVAGLSGGGSDVIACNGPTTGTATSCTSFSMYFDGSVEGVTDQIDAIDLP
;
A
#
# COMPACT_ATOMS: atom_id res chain seq x y z
N PHE A 1 -10.95 -16.46 1.50
CA PHE A 1 -11.24 -15.34 0.60
C PHE A 1 -12.16 -15.78 -0.55
N ALA A 2 -13.10 -14.94 -1.00
CA ALA A 2 -13.95 -15.21 -2.16
C ALA A 2 -14.30 -13.90 -2.87
N VAL A 3 -13.61 -13.58 -3.96
CA VAL A 3 -13.96 -12.43 -4.81
C VAL A 3 -15.14 -12.81 -5.71
N PRO A 4 -16.25 -12.05 -5.69
CA PRO A 4 -17.40 -12.33 -6.54
C PRO A 4 -17.04 -12.31 -8.03
N GLY A 5 -17.21 -13.45 -8.72
CA GLY A 5 -17.10 -13.51 -10.19
C GLY A 5 -15.70 -13.78 -10.76
N GLY A 6 -14.67 -13.93 -9.92
CA GLY A 6 -13.33 -14.36 -10.34
C GLY A 6 -13.32 -15.83 -10.79
N GLY A 7 -12.70 -16.12 -11.94
CA GLY A 7 -12.42 -17.50 -12.35
C GLY A 7 -11.20 -18.05 -11.61
N GLY A 8 -11.24 -19.31 -11.17
CA GLY A 8 -10.14 -19.97 -10.45
C GLY A 8 -10.42 -20.16 -8.95
N THR A 9 -9.46 -20.75 -8.24
CA THR A 9 -9.44 -20.71 -6.77
C THR A 9 -8.76 -19.40 -6.39
N PRO A 10 -9.40 -18.49 -5.65
CA PRO A 10 -8.75 -17.27 -5.19
C PRO A 10 -7.54 -17.59 -4.30
N ASP A 11 -6.46 -16.86 -4.50
CA ASP A 11 -5.31 -16.75 -3.63
C ASP A 11 -5.33 -15.39 -2.90
N ASP A 12 -4.75 -15.30 -1.71
CA ASP A 12 -4.56 -14.01 -0.99
C ASP A 12 -3.55 -13.11 -1.71
N SER A 13 -2.67 -13.70 -2.52
CA SER A 13 -1.78 -12.97 -3.45
C SER A 13 -2.38 -12.65 -4.84
N ASP A 14 -3.66 -12.91 -5.11
CA ASP A 14 -4.27 -12.57 -6.41
C ASP A 14 -4.73 -11.10 -6.47
N ILE A 15 -4.46 -10.40 -7.58
CA ILE A 15 -4.92 -9.02 -7.78
C ILE A 15 -6.20 -8.98 -8.63
N TYR A 16 -7.19 -8.22 -8.17
CA TYR A 16 -8.48 -8.05 -8.83
C TYR A 16 -8.75 -6.59 -9.18
N SER A 17 -9.30 -6.37 -10.37
CA SER A 17 -9.84 -5.09 -10.82
C SER A 17 -11.35 -5.03 -10.62
N TRP A 18 -11.88 -3.83 -10.40
CA TRP A 18 -13.32 -3.54 -10.33
C TRP A 18 -13.71 -2.53 -11.40
N ASP A 19 -14.69 -2.87 -12.24
CA ASP A 19 -15.16 -2.00 -13.33
C ASP A 19 -16.41 -1.17 -12.99
N GLY A 20 -16.86 -1.21 -11.73
CA GLY A 20 -18.13 -0.65 -11.29
C GLY A 20 -19.30 -1.63 -11.35
N THR A 21 -19.12 -2.86 -11.84
CA THR A 21 -20.15 -3.91 -11.86
C THR A 21 -19.61 -5.31 -11.58
N PHE A 22 -18.40 -5.64 -12.03
CA PHE A 22 -17.80 -6.96 -11.86
C PHE A 22 -16.33 -6.87 -11.42
N PHE A 23 -15.94 -7.81 -10.56
CA PHE A 23 -14.54 -8.06 -10.29
C PHE A 23 -13.95 -8.97 -11.36
N SER A 24 -12.73 -8.67 -11.78
CA SER A 24 -11.95 -9.50 -12.71
C SER A 24 -10.54 -9.66 -12.19
N ARG A 25 -10.07 -10.91 -12.07
CA ARG A 25 -8.67 -11.21 -11.72
C ARG A 25 -7.75 -10.75 -12.83
N ILE A 26 -6.80 -9.88 -12.51
CA ILE A 26 -5.81 -9.31 -13.44
C ILE A 26 -4.40 -9.87 -13.21
N PHE A 27 -4.14 -10.42 -12.02
CA PHE A 27 -2.91 -11.14 -11.69
C PHE A 27 -3.26 -12.45 -10.97
N ASP A 28 -2.68 -13.56 -11.43
CA ASP A 28 -2.75 -14.87 -10.75
C ASP A 28 -1.37 -15.17 -10.17
N ALA A 29 -1.23 -15.01 -8.85
CA ALA A 29 0.06 -15.10 -8.17
C ALA A 29 0.72 -16.48 -8.34
N SER A 30 -0.09 -17.52 -8.16
CA SER A 30 0.36 -18.91 -8.29
C SER A 30 0.85 -19.21 -9.72
N ALA A 31 0.20 -18.65 -10.73
CA ALA A 31 0.61 -18.78 -12.14
C ALA A 31 1.86 -17.94 -12.46
N SER A 32 2.08 -16.85 -11.72
CA SER A 32 3.24 -15.95 -11.84
C SER A 32 4.46 -16.41 -11.04
N GLY A 33 4.35 -17.53 -10.31
CA GLY A 33 5.48 -18.16 -9.63
C GLY A 33 5.73 -17.65 -8.21
N LEU A 34 4.78 -16.91 -7.61
CA LEU A 34 4.80 -16.67 -6.18
C LEU A 34 4.59 -18.00 -5.43
N PRO A 35 5.34 -18.24 -4.34
CA PRO A 35 5.13 -19.43 -3.52
C PRO A 35 3.80 -19.31 -2.77
N GLY A 36 3.15 -20.44 -2.45
CA GLY A 36 1.81 -20.44 -1.83
C GLY A 36 1.77 -20.00 -0.35
N ASN A 37 2.80 -19.31 0.12
CA ASN A 37 2.86 -18.63 1.42
C ASN A 37 3.20 -17.14 1.25
N ALA A 38 3.20 -16.63 0.01
CA ALA A 38 3.13 -15.21 -0.26
C ALA A 38 1.72 -14.72 0.05
N ASP A 39 1.60 -13.48 0.50
CA ASP A 39 0.35 -12.79 0.76
C ASP A 39 0.63 -11.30 0.50
N ILE A 40 -0.11 -10.67 -0.41
CA ILE A 40 0.17 -9.31 -0.88
C ILE A 40 -0.59 -8.32 0.00
N ASP A 41 0.12 -7.37 0.59
CA ASP A 41 -0.42 -6.30 1.43
C ASP A 41 -0.24 -4.89 0.87
N ALA A 42 0.59 -4.71 -0.16
CA ALA A 42 0.64 -3.46 -0.91
C ALA A 42 0.88 -3.72 -2.39
N MET A 43 0.31 -2.89 -3.27
CA MET A 43 0.48 -3.08 -4.71
C MET A 43 0.40 -1.80 -5.53
N LYS A 44 0.98 -1.85 -6.72
CA LYS A 44 0.72 -0.91 -7.83
C LYS A 44 0.59 -1.65 -9.15
N VAL A 45 -0.41 -1.31 -9.95
CA VAL A 45 -0.65 -1.87 -11.28
C VAL A 45 -0.26 -0.84 -12.34
N VAL A 46 0.75 -1.15 -13.15
CA VAL A 46 1.17 -0.24 -14.24
C VAL A 46 0.41 -0.56 -15.53
N ASP A 47 0.34 -1.84 -15.87
CA ASP A 47 -0.36 -2.35 -17.04
C ASP A 47 -0.68 -3.85 -16.88
N ALA A 48 -0.90 -4.55 -17.99
CA ALA A 48 -1.38 -5.93 -17.98
C ALA A 48 -0.34 -6.96 -17.51
N ASP A 49 0.95 -6.63 -17.53
CA ASP A 49 2.04 -7.53 -17.16
C ASP A 49 3.12 -6.88 -16.29
N THR A 50 2.85 -5.69 -15.75
CA THR A 50 3.76 -4.94 -14.88
C THR A 50 3.09 -4.56 -13.55
N PHE A 51 3.62 -5.10 -12.45
CA PHE A 51 3.07 -4.96 -11.10
C PHE A 51 4.18 -4.73 -10.09
N TYR A 52 3.96 -3.82 -9.14
CA TYR A 52 4.79 -3.72 -7.93
C TYR A 52 4.02 -4.28 -6.74
N MET A 53 4.68 -4.98 -5.83
CA MET A 53 4.05 -5.65 -4.68
C MET A 53 4.95 -5.60 -3.43
N SER A 54 4.33 -5.54 -2.25
CA SER A 54 4.91 -5.91 -0.95
C SER A 54 4.23 -7.19 -0.42
N PHE A 55 4.73 -7.79 0.67
CA PHE A 55 4.16 -9.00 1.24
C PHE A 55 4.20 -9.06 2.77
N THR A 56 3.21 -9.70 3.39
CA THR A 56 3.08 -9.79 4.87
C THR A 56 4.06 -10.74 5.58
N LEU A 57 4.93 -11.44 4.84
CA LEU A 57 5.72 -12.53 5.40
C LEU A 57 7.06 -12.06 5.99
N ASP A 58 7.07 -11.88 7.31
CA ASP A 58 8.27 -11.60 8.12
C ASP A 58 9.38 -12.66 7.91
N GLY A 59 10.57 -12.18 7.56
CA GLY A 59 11.81 -12.96 7.55
C GLY A 59 12.12 -13.72 6.27
N GLY A 60 11.58 -13.28 5.13
CA GLY A 60 12.18 -13.55 3.82
C GLY A 60 11.37 -14.47 2.91
N LEU A 61 10.48 -13.89 2.11
CA LEU A 61 9.80 -14.55 1.00
C LEU A 61 10.80 -14.87 -0.14
N SER A 62 10.96 -16.16 -0.45
CA SER A 62 11.84 -16.59 -1.54
C SER A 62 11.12 -16.57 -2.89
N ILE A 63 11.37 -15.53 -3.69
CA ILE A 63 10.82 -15.39 -5.04
C ILE A 63 11.83 -15.82 -6.10
N THR A 64 11.42 -16.69 -7.03
CA THR A 64 12.32 -17.14 -8.10
C THR A 64 12.72 -15.97 -9.01
N GLY A 65 14.02 -15.66 -9.04
CA GLY A 65 14.57 -14.54 -9.84
C GLY A 65 15.21 -13.47 -8.97
N ILE A 66 14.83 -13.39 -7.69
CA ILE A 66 15.46 -12.53 -6.69
C ILE A 66 16.47 -13.39 -5.91
N VAL A 67 17.66 -12.84 -5.66
CA VAL A 67 18.80 -13.60 -5.10
C VAL A 67 18.63 -13.81 -3.60
N ASP A 68 18.30 -12.73 -2.91
CA ASP A 68 18.10 -12.71 -1.46
C ASP A 68 16.59 -12.80 -1.16
N PRO A 69 16.20 -13.33 0.01
CA PRO A 69 14.81 -13.30 0.45
C PRO A 69 14.29 -11.85 0.48
N VAL A 70 13.01 -11.69 0.16
CA VAL A 70 12.29 -10.40 0.20
C VAL A 70 11.72 -10.25 1.60
N ASP A 71 12.13 -9.21 2.32
CA ASP A 71 11.56 -8.90 3.64
C ASP A 71 10.18 -8.24 3.47
N ASP A 72 9.38 -8.20 4.53
CA ASP A 72 7.97 -7.77 4.50
C ASP A 72 7.78 -6.27 4.26
N GLU A 73 8.85 -5.48 4.41
CA GLU A 73 8.89 -4.07 4.02
C GLU A 73 9.24 -3.85 2.54
N ASP A 74 9.75 -4.87 1.85
CA ASP A 74 10.39 -4.71 0.55
C ASP A 74 9.36 -4.65 -0.59
N ILE A 75 9.61 -3.77 -1.56
CA ILE A 75 8.80 -3.70 -2.78
C ILE A 75 9.52 -4.43 -3.90
N VAL A 76 8.83 -5.40 -4.51
CA VAL A 76 9.29 -6.12 -5.70
C VAL A 76 8.56 -5.65 -6.95
N LEU A 77 9.20 -5.83 -8.10
CA LEU A 77 8.64 -5.64 -9.44
C LEU A 77 8.49 -7.00 -10.13
N TYR A 78 7.28 -7.26 -10.61
CA TYR A 78 7.00 -8.23 -11.67
C TYR A 78 6.85 -7.48 -12.99
N ASP A 79 7.68 -7.80 -13.99
CA ASP A 79 7.61 -7.25 -15.34
C ASP A 79 7.71 -8.38 -16.38
N ALA A 80 6.62 -8.59 -17.12
CA ALA A 80 6.53 -9.54 -18.22
C ALA A 80 7.07 -10.96 -17.88
N GLY A 81 6.76 -11.45 -16.67
CA GLY A 81 7.20 -12.78 -16.19
C GLY A 81 8.54 -12.81 -15.46
N THR A 82 9.15 -11.65 -15.19
CA THR A 82 10.42 -11.54 -14.46
C THR A 82 10.21 -10.83 -13.13
N TRP A 83 10.72 -11.42 -12.06
CA TRP A 83 10.76 -10.82 -10.73
C TRP A 83 12.10 -10.13 -10.47
N SER A 84 12.05 -8.95 -9.85
CA SER A 84 13.22 -8.21 -9.38
C SER A 84 12.88 -7.40 -8.13
N LEU A 85 13.86 -7.20 -7.24
CA LEU A 85 13.73 -6.23 -6.14
C LEU A 85 13.67 -4.81 -6.71
N TYR A 86 12.72 -3.99 -6.23
CA TYR A 86 12.54 -2.60 -6.65
C TYR A 86 12.95 -1.61 -5.56
N PHE A 87 12.52 -1.84 -4.32
CA PHE A 87 12.90 -1.06 -3.14
C PHE A 87 13.28 -2.04 -2.03
N ASP A 88 14.52 -1.92 -1.55
CA ASP A 88 14.99 -2.59 -0.35
C ASP A 88 14.74 -1.62 0.81
N ALA A 89 13.61 -1.83 1.50
CA ALA A 89 13.14 -0.91 2.52
C ALA A 89 13.97 -1.06 3.80
N THR A 90 14.44 -2.28 4.07
CA THR A 90 15.36 -2.59 5.16
C THR A 90 16.66 -1.79 5.03
N GLU A 91 17.28 -1.76 3.85
CA GLU A 91 18.46 -0.92 3.61
C GLU A 91 18.15 0.58 3.64
N ALA A 92 16.91 0.96 3.30
CA ALA A 92 16.46 2.35 3.30
C ALA A 92 16.03 2.89 4.69
N GLY A 93 16.07 2.05 5.74
CA GLY A 93 15.84 2.46 7.13
C GLY A 93 14.56 1.92 7.78
N PHE A 94 13.76 1.13 7.05
CA PHE A 94 12.63 0.39 7.62
C PHE A 94 13.10 -0.96 8.21
N GLY A 95 12.21 -1.74 8.82
CA GLY A 95 12.51 -3.09 9.29
C GLY A 95 13.38 -3.19 10.57
N THR A 96 13.56 -2.10 11.33
CA THR A 96 14.25 -2.21 12.64
C THR A 96 13.35 -2.80 13.73
N ASN A 97 12.04 -2.80 13.50
CA ASN A 97 11.00 -3.41 14.32
C ASN A 97 9.75 -3.68 13.47
N ASN A 98 8.91 -4.63 13.91
CA ASN A 98 7.67 -5.07 13.24
C ASN A 98 6.54 -4.01 13.09
N GLY A 99 6.82 -2.74 13.35
CA GLY A 99 5.90 -1.63 13.06
C GLY A 99 6.40 -0.78 11.89
N GLU A 100 7.52 -1.15 11.28
CA GLU A 100 8.11 -0.45 10.14
C GLU A 100 7.83 -1.18 8.82
N ASP A 101 7.09 -2.28 8.89
CA ASP A 101 6.57 -3.12 7.82
C ASP A 101 5.75 -2.25 6.85
N VAL A 102 6.23 -2.08 5.62
CA VAL A 102 5.54 -1.27 4.60
C VAL A 102 4.28 -2.01 4.15
N ASP A 103 3.12 -1.47 4.55
CA ASP A 103 1.80 -2.06 4.31
C ASP A 103 0.95 -1.24 3.34
N ALA A 104 1.47 -0.12 2.82
CA ALA A 104 0.89 0.60 1.71
C ALA A 104 1.97 1.39 0.95
N PHE A 105 1.86 1.46 -0.38
CA PHE A 105 2.70 2.36 -1.16
C PHE A 105 2.05 2.89 -2.43
N GLU A 106 2.59 4.00 -2.94
CA GLU A 106 2.29 4.56 -4.25
C GLU A 106 3.59 5.03 -4.91
N ILE A 107 3.72 4.88 -6.24
CA ILE A 107 4.87 5.37 -7.01
C ILE A 107 4.41 6.57 -7.83
N LEU A 108 4.82 7.76 -7.41
CA LEU A 108 4.43 9.01 -8.06
C LEU A 108 5.06 9.16 -9.45
N PRO A 109 4.47 10.00 -10.35
CA PRO A 109 4.99 10.20 -11.70
C PRO A 109 6.42 10.75 -11.78
N ASP A 110 6.93 11.36 -10.70
CA ASP A 110 8.32 11.83 -10.61
C ASP A 110 9.30 10.76 -10.10
N GLY A 111 8.80 9.55 -9.79
CA GLY A 111 9.55 8.42 -9.28
C GLY A 111 9.72 8.39 -7.76
N SER A 112 9.18 9.37 -7.02
CA SER A 112 9.15 9.29 -5.56
C SER A 112 8.17 8.23 -5.08
N LEU A 113 8.46 7.63 -3.93
CA LEU A 113 7.63 6.62 -3.29
C LEU A 113 6.87 7.28 -2.15
N LEU A 114 5.57 7.01 -2.07
CA LEU A 114 4.77 7.22 -0.87
C LEU A 114 4.68 5.88 -0.15
N LEU A 115 4.91 5.87 1.16
CA LEU A 115 4.98 4.67 1.98
C LEU A 115 4.17 4.92 3.26
N SER A 116 3.30 3.98 3.62
CA SER A 116 2.74 3.80 4.96
C SER A 116 3.46 2.62 5.64
N ALA A 117 3.33 2.48 6.95
CA ALA A 117 3.77 1.29 7.64
C ALA A 117 2.75 0.84 8.68
N LEU A 118 2.78 -0.46 9.00
CA LEU A 118 1.87 -1.15 9.93
C LEU A 118 1.82 -0.55 11.35
N GLY A 119 2.81 0.24 11.71
CA GLY A 119 2.98 0.79 13.04
C GLY A 119 3.69 2.14 13.03
N ILE A 120 4.24 2.48 14.19
CA ILE A 120 5.04 3.70 14.36
C ILE A 120 6.42 3.50 13.72
N PHE A 121 6.73 4.26 12.67
CA PHE A 121 8.02 4.19 11.97
C PHE A 121 8.86 5.47 12.16
N ASN A 122 9.64 5.51 13.25
CA ASN A 122 10.43 6.69 13.62
C ASN A 122 11.78 6.36 14.27
N THR A 123 12.25 5.12 14.13
CA THR A 123 13.48 4.68 14.78
C THR A 123 14.73 5.13 14.00
N ASP A 124 14.64 5.21 12.67
CA ASP A 124 15.70 5.77 11.85
C ASP A 124 15.74 7.31 11.99
N PRO A 125 16.89 7.91 12.32
CA PRO A 125 17.03 9.35 12.48
C PRO A 125 16.79 10.16 11.19
N GLU A 126 16.73 9.53 10.01
CA GLU A 126 16.39 10.16 8.74
C GLU A 126 14.88 10.34 8.56
N PHE A 127 14.04 9.58 9.29
CA PHE A 127 12.60 9.75 9.26
C PHE A 127 12.15 11.05 9.95
N PRO A 128 11.04 11.65 9.48
CA PRO A 128 10.39 12.72 10.22
C PRO A 128 9.99 12.26 11.63
N SER A 129 9.96 13.19 12.57
CA SER A 129 9.55 12.87 13.94
C SER A 129 8.03 12.66 14.03
N ASN A 130 7.60 11.74 14.89
CA ASN A 130 6.19 11.45 15.22
C ASN A 130 5.37 10.79 14.11
N MET A 131 5.99 10.11 13.15
CA MET A 131 5.24 9.24 12.22
C MET A 131 4.47 8.18 13.02
N GLN A 132 3.17 8.07 12.78
CA GLN A 132 2.26 7.04 13.29
C GLN A 132 1.84 6.09 12.16
N ASP A 133 1.09 5.05 12.52
CA ASP A 133 0.51 4.05 11.62
C ASP A 133 -0.40 4.67 10.54
N GLU A 134 -1.06 5.79 10.82
CA GLU A 134 -1.92 6.46 9.83
C GLU A 134 -1.20 7.50 8.95
N ASP A 135 0.13 7.57 8.99
CA ASP A 135 0.89 8.58 8.29
C ASP A 135 1.57 8.03 7.02
N ILE A 136 1.68 8.88 5.99
CA ILE A 136 2.38 8.54 4.75
C ILE A 136 3.63 9.39 4.62
N VAL A 137 4.77 8.73 4.44
CA VAL A 137 6.05 9.38 4.15
C VAL A 137 6.38 9.32 2.67
N GLN A 138 7.00 10.38 2.16
CA GLN A 138 7.60 10.41 0.83
C GLN A 138 9.09 10.11 0.90
N CYS A 139 9.53 9.01 0.29
CA CYS A 139 10.92 8.77 -0.06
C CYS A 139 11.24 9.42 -1.41
N ILE A 140 12.31 10.21 -1.46
CA ILE A 140 12.93 10.67 -2.72
C ILE A 140 14.13 9.76 -3.02
N PRO A 141 14.05 8.84 -4.00
CA PRO A 141 15.12 7.86 -4.24
C PRO A 141 16.49 8.50 -4.48
N ALA A 142 17.53 7.94 -3.86
CA ALA A 142 18.91 8.38 -4.06
C ALA A 142 19.56 7.83 -5.34
N GLY A 143 18.92 6.85 -5.98
CA GLY A 143 19.41 6.17 -7.18
C GLY A 143 18.31 5.40 -7.92
N PRO A 144 18.67 4.69 -9.00
CA PRO A 144 17.75 3.80 -9.69
C PRO A 144 17.46 2.53 -8.86
N ALA A 145 16.44 1.77 -9.26
CA ALA A 145 16.15 0.46 -8.69
C ALA A 145 17.32 -0.55 -8.84
N PRO A 146 17.55 -1.45 -7.86
CA PRO A 146 16.87 -1.49 -6.56
C PRO A 146 17.24 -0.25 -5.73
N ILE A 147 16.23 0.44 -5.21
CA ILE A 147 16.38 1.64 -4.41
C ILE A 147 16.67 1.15 -2.99
N THR A 148 17.82 1.56 -2.44
CA THR A 148 18.26 1.13 -1.10
C THR A 148 18.48 2.31 -0.14
N SER A 149 18.17 3.53 -0.59
CA SER A 149 18.26 4.74 0.23
C SER A 149 17.50 5.90 -0.41
N CYS A 150 17.07 6.82 0.44
CA CYS A 150 16.36 8.04 0.06
C CYS A 150 17.26 9.25 0.34
N THR A 151 17.22 10.26 -0.53
CA THR A 151 17.92 11.53 -0.28
C THR A 151 17.25 12.36 0.82
N ALA A 152 15.97 12.11 1.04
CA ALA A 152 15.16 12.66 2.11
C ALA A 152 13.88 11.84 2.28
N PHE A 153 13.39 11.82 3.51
CA PHE A 153 12.03 11.46 3.86
C PHE A 153 11.25 12.72 4.26
N ASN A 154 10.09 12.95 3.64
CA ASN A 154 9.20 14.07 3.98
C ASN A 154 7.84 13.53 4.39
N VAL A 155 7.20 14.10 5.42
CA VAL A 155 5.78 13.83 5.67
C VAL A 155 4.98 14.23 4.43
N TYR A 156 4.27 13.29 3.84
CA TYR A 156 3.39 13.54 2.70
C TYR A 156 1.94 13.72 3.17
N PHE A 157 1.48 12.81 4.02
CA PHE A 157 0.16 12.85 4.63
C PHE A 157 0.32 12.58 6.12
N ASP A 158 -0.21 13.48 6.94
CA ASP A 158 -0.32 13.32 8.39
C ASP A 158 -1.77 12.89 8.67
N GLY A 159 -1.97 11.61 8.93
CA GLY A 159 -3.28 11.00 9.12
C GLY A 159 -3.96 11.49 10.38
N SER A 160 -3.17 11.75 11.43
CA SER A 160 -3.65 12.35 12.68
C SER A 160 -4.32 13.70 12.44
N ASP A 161 -3.70 14.58 11.64
CA ASP A 161 -4.28 15.87 11.26
C ASP A 161 -5.51 15.75 10.35
N ALA A 162 -5.57 14.68 9.55
CA ALA A 162 -6.71 14.36 8.69
C ALA A 162 -7.88 13.71 9.45
N GLY A 163 -7.69 13.33 10.71
CA GLY A 163 -8.70 12.74 11.59
C GLY A 163 -8.74 11.22 11.59
N PHE A 164 -7.64 10.56 11.21
CA PHE A 164 -7.37 9.15 11.48
C PHE A 164 -6.61 8.99 12.80
N GLY A 165 -6.44 7.76 13.29
CA GLY A 165 -5.69 7.45 14.51
C GLY A 165 -6.46 7.61 15.82
N ASP A 166 -7.80 7.76 15.76
CA ASP A 166 -8.65 7.76 16.96
C ASP A 166 -8.89 6.34 17.50
N SER A 167 -8.48 5.31 16.75
CA SER A 167 -8.47 3.90 17.15
C SER A 167 -7.37 3.12 16.43
N ASN A 168 -6.93 1.98 17.00
CA ASN A 168 -5.97 1.04 16.37
C ASN A 168 -6.47 0.39 15.05
N GLY A 169 -7.58 0.86 14.50
CA GLY A 169 -8.18 0.34 13.28
C GLY A 169 -8.13 1.31 12.10
N GLU A 170 -7.60 2.51 12.31
CA GLU A 170 -7.55 3.56 11.29
C GLU A 170 -6.20 3.64 10.57
N ASP A 171 -5.29 2.72 10.91
CA ASP A 171 -4.04 2.41 10.21
C ASP A 171 -4.25 2.36 8.69
N ILE A 172 -3.43 3.11 7.94
CA ILE A 172 -3.56 3.24 6.48
C ILE A 172 -2.81 2.08 5.83
N ASN A 173 -3.57 1.11 5.32
CA ASN A 173 -3.04 -0.05 4.60
C ASN A 173 -3.30 0.03 3.09
N GLY A 174 -3.55 1.22 2.57
CA GLY A 174 -3.73 1.41 1.14
C GLY A 174 -3.67 2.87 0.77
N VAL A 175 -2.89 3.19 -0.24
CA VAL A 175 -2.72 4.55 -0.74
C VAL A 175 -2.66 4.56 -2.26
N SER A 176 -3.37 5.48 -2.88
CA SER A 176 -3.12 5.82 -4.29
C SER A 176 -3.37 7.30 -4.55
N VAL A 177 -2.67 7.89 -5.53
CA VAL A 177 -2.79 9.31 -5.87
C VAL A 177 -3.13 9.49 -7.33
N SER A 178 -4.37 9.95 -7.60
CA SER A 178 -4.83 10.21 -8.96
C SER A 178 -5.53 11.57 -9.06
N ASN A 179 -5.14 12.36 -10.07
CA ASN A 179 -5.68 13.70 -10.36
C ASN A 179 -5.67 14.66 -9.16
N GLY A 180 -4.64 14.59 -8.30
CA GLY A 180 -4.49 15.43 -7.11
C GLY A 180 -5.43 15.07 -5.95
N THR A 181 -6.08 13.91 -6.02
CA THR A 181 -6.85 13.31 -4.92
C THR A 181 -6.02 12.17 -4.33
N ILE A 182 -6.02 12.05 -3.00
CA ILE A 182 -5.43 10.91 -2.30
C ILE A 182 -6.57 9.95 -1.96
N TYR A 183 -6.41 8.69 -2.35
CA TYR A 183 -7.32 7.60 -2.06
C TYR A 183 -6.68 6.71 -1.01
N LEU A 184 -7.46 6.35 0.01
CA LEU A 184 -6.98 5.61 1.17
C LEU A 184 -7.91 4.44 1.47
N SER A 185 -7.37 3.36 2.01
CA SER A 185 -8.10 2.36 2.81
C SER A 185 -7.50 2.31 4.21
N THR A 186 -8.19 1.64 5.12
CA THR A 186 -7.72 1.44 6.49
C THR A 186 -7.87 -0.01 6.93
N VAL A 187 -7.09 -0.45 7.92
CA VAL A 187 -7.11 -1.84 8.37
C VAL A 187 -8.49 -2.27 8.87
N ASN A 188 -9.18 -1.40 9.60
CA ASN A 188 -10.55 -1.62 10.05
C ASN A 188 -11.43 -0.43 9.70
N GLY A 189 -12.52 -0.23 10.44
CA GLY A 189 -13.39 0.90 10.22
C GLY A 189 -12.74 2.22 10.62
N PHE A 190 -13.04 3.25 9.84
CA PHE A 190 -12.58 4.62 10.05
C PHE A 190 -13.75 5.57 10.31
N SER A 191 -13.44 6.72 10.92
CA SER A 191 -14.39 7.79 11.22
C SER A 191 -13.72 9.17 11.13
N VAL A 192 -13.62 9.68 9.90
CA VAL A 192 -13.12 11.04 9.62
C VAL A 192 -14.25 12.08 9.59
N ALA A 193 -13.90 13.35 9.37
CA ALA A 193 -14.86 14.45 9.35
C ALA A 193 -15.97 14.26 8.30
N GLY A 194 -17.16 13.86 8.77
CA GLY A 194 -18.37 13.74 7.94
C GLY A 194 -18.49 12.43 7.16
N LEU A 195 -17.61 11.45 7.39
CA LEU A 195 -17.64 10.16 6.73
C LEU A 195 -17.12 9.06 7.67
N SER A 196 -17.75 7.89 7.64
CA SER A 196 -17.28 6.69 8.32
C SER A 196 -17.50 5.48 7.42
N GLY A 197 -16.69 4.44 7.58
CA GLY A 197 -16.77 3.20 6.79
C GLY A 197 -16.08 2.03 7.48
N GLY A 198 -15.97 0.91 6.78
CA GLY A 198 -15.23 -0.29 7.21
C GLY A 198 -13.87 -0.41 6.51
N GLY A 199 -13.08 -1.41 6.90
CA GLY A 199 -11.81 -1.72 6.23
C GLY A 199 -11.95 -2.31 4.82
N SER A 200 -13.19 -2.54 4.38
CA SER A 200 -13.52 -2.92 3.00
C SER A 200 -13.70 -1.72 2.07
N ASP A 201 -13.57 -0.50 2.57
CA ASP A 201 -13.96 0.71 1.85
C ASP A 201 -12.76 1.54 1.42
N VAL A 202 -12.90 2.28 0.32
CA VAL A 202 -11.90 3.24 -0.17
C VAL A 202 -12.48 4.64 -0.06
N ILE A 203 -11.71 5.53 0.55
CA ILE A 203 -12.07 6.93 0.76
C ILE A 203 -11.19 7.87 -0.04
N ALA A 204 -11.80 8.95 -0.52
CA ALA A 204 -11.10 10.02 -1.22
C ALA A 204 -10.94 11.24 -0.30
N CYS A 205 -9.70 11.62 -0.03
CA CYS A 205 -9.32 12.92 0.50
C CYS A 205 -9.29 13.94 -0.65
N ASN A 206 -10.36 14.72 -0.78
CA ASN A 206 -10.49 15.69 -1.87
C ASN A 206 -9.81 17.00 -1.52
N GLY A 207 -9.03 17.55 -2.47
CA GLY A 207 -8.30 18.81 -2.29
C GLY A 207 -7.37 18.77 -1.08
N PRO A 208 -6.42 17.81 -1.03
CA PRO A 208 -5.50 17.65 0.08
C PRO A 208 -4.56 18.87 0.18
N THR A 209 -4.29 19.31 1.39
CA THR A 209 -3.05 19.98 1.77
C THR A 209 -2.15 18.90 2.36
N THR A 210 -0.99 18.65 1.75
CA THR A 210 -0.01 17.64 2.17
C THR A 210 1.02 18.21 3.15
N GLY A 211 1.71 17.35 3.89
CA GLY A 211 2.74 17.70 4.87
C GLY A 211 2.27 17.60 6.33
N THR A 212 3.04 18.15 7.27
CA THR A 212 2.78 18.08 8.73
C THR A 212 1.59 18.94 9.22
N ALA A 213 0.74 19.38 8.32
CA ALA A 213 -0.45 20.18 8.60
C ALA A 213 -1.55 19.72 7.65
N THR A 214 -1.73 18.39 7.59
CA THR A 214 -2.52 17.75 6.55
C THR A 214 -3.99 18.12 6.72
N SER A 215 -4.67 18.34 5.61
CA SER A 215 -6.13 18.51 5.65
C SER A 215 -6.75 18.16 4.30
N CYS A 216 -7.97 17.65 4.34
CA CYS A 216 -8.79 17.42 3.16
C CYS A 216 -9.88 18.49 3.12
N THR A 217 -10.14 19.06 1.94
CA THR A 217 -11.29 19.97 1.75
C THR A 217 -12.61 19.24 2.06
N SER A 218 -12.70 17.97 1.69
CA SER A 218 -13.78 17.06 2.06
C SER A 218 -13.36 15.60 1.90
N PHE A 219 -13.97 14.71 2.69
CA PHE A 219 -13.92 13.27 2.44
C PHE A 219 -15.15 12.81 1.66
N SER A 220 -14.98 11.81 0.80
CA SER A 220 -16.07 11.12 0.11
C SER A 220 -15.77 9.64 -0.05
N MET A 221 -16.81 8.81 0.04
CA MET A 221 -16.70 7.39 -0.29
C MET A 221 -16.39 7.22 -1.78
N TYR A 222 -15.28 6.58 -2.11
CA TYR A 222 -14.92 6.25 -3.50
C TYR A 222 -15.44 4.85 -3.87
N PHE A 223 -15.26 3.89 -2.97
CA PHE A 223 -15.71 2.51 -3.12
C PHE A 223 -16.22 1.99 -1.77
N ASP A 224 -17.46 1.49 -1.74
CA ASP A 224 -18.07 0.89 -0.56
C ASP A 224 -18.04 -0.63 -0.76
N GLY A 225 -17.00 -1.29 -0.26
CA GLY A 225 -16.79 -2.71 -0.52
C GLY A 225 -17.87 -3.57 0.11
N SER A 226 -18.45 -3.11 1.22
CA SER A 226 -19.57 -3.81 1.86
C SER A 226 -20.80 -3.87 0.96
N VAL A 227 -21.04 -2.82 0.15
CA VAL A 227 -22.09 -2.78 -0.87
C VAL A 227 -21.75 -3.63 -2.08
N GLU A 228 -20.47 -3.66 -2.48
CA GLU A 228 -20.00 -4.44 -3.64
C GLU A 228 -19.74 -5.93 -3.31
N GLY A 229 -19.98 -6.34 -2.06
CA GLY A 229 -19.89 -7.74 -1.63
C GLY A 229 -18.48 -8.19 -1.24
N VAL A 230 -17.57 -7.25 -1.01
CA VAL A 230 -16.32 -7.49 -0.28
C VAL A 230 -16.68 -7.70 1.19
N THR A 231 -16.39 -8.89 1.72
CA THR A 231 -16.78 -9.28 3.08
C THR A 231 -15.65 -9.22 4.09
N ASP A 232 -14.45 -8.90 3.61
CA ASP A 232 -13.23 -8.79 4.40
C ASP A 232 -12.60 -7.42 4.21
N GLN A 233 -11.51 -7.15 4.92
CA GLN A 233 -10.66 -5.98 4.69
C GLN A 233 -10.11 -5.96 3.26
N ILE A 234 -9.87 -4.77 2.72
CA ILE A 234 -9.04 -4.59 1.52
C ILE A 234 -7.60 -4.54 1.97
N ASP A 235 -6.77 -5.47 1.50
CA ASP A 235 -5.36 -5.52 1.89
C ASP A 235 -4.54 -4.44 1.18
N ALA A 236 -4.82 -4.16 -0.09
CA ALA A 236 -4.12 -3.14 -0.88
C ALA A 236 -5.02 -2.48 -1.95
N ILE A 237 -4.67 -1.27 -2.38
CA ILE A 237 -5.36 -0.53 -3.46
C ILE A 237 -4.40 0.05 -4.48
N ASP A 238 -4.87 0.23 -5.70
CA ASP A 238 -4.25 1.08 -6.72
C ASP A 238 -5.35 1.68 -7.61
N LEU A 239 -5.16 2.92 -8.03
CA LEU A 239 -6.03 3.59 -8.99
C LEU A 239 -5.24 3.98 -10.26
N PRO A 240 -5.83 3.80 -11.46
CA PRO A 240 -5.19 4.17 -12.72
C PRO A 240 -5.07 5.68 -12.98
#